data_AF-A0A966DQM3-F1
#
_entry.id   AF-A0A966DQM3-F1
#
_cell.length_a   1.000
_cell.length_b   1.000
_cell.length_c   1.000
_cell.angle_alpha   90.00
_cell.angle_beta   90.00
_cell.angle_gamma   90.00
#
_symmetry.space_group_name_H-M   'P 1'
#
loop_
_entity.id
_entity.type
_entity.pdbx_description
1 polymer ?
#
loop_
_entity_poly.entity_id
_entity_poly.type
_entity_poly.pdbx_seq_one_letter_code
_entity_poly.pdbx_strand_id
1 'polypeptide(L)'
;DKWLPVVPLLQILCIAGMLYPVQAINLNILNVRGRSDLFLRLEIIKKAIIAVTILITYRWGVIALVWGQVVVAFISYFLNTYYTEKFIQYTTWTQLKDLFLIAIQSVPMIAMLFIIQQLTSSNLVQLLSSISLGAATYYFTGKVFKTNELKEIRNLIRRKH
;
A
#
# COMPACT_ATOMS: atom_id res chain seq x y z
N ASP A 1 5.03 25.10 -11.22
CA ASP A 1 6.28 24.58 -11.83
C ASP A 1 7.36 24.12 -10.86
N LYS A 2 7.58 24.77 -9.71
CA LYS A 2 8.63 24.35 -8.74
C LYS A 2 8.53 22.91 -8.23
N TRP A 3 7.34 22.30 -8.26
CA TRP A 3 7.08 20.95 -7.73
C TRP A 3 7.00 19.85 -8.79
N LEU A 4 7.07 20.21 -10.08
CA LEU A 4 6.99 19.22 -11.17
C LEU A 4 8.08 18.13 -11.08
N PRO A 5 9.34 18.42 -10.68
CA PRO A 5 10.36 17.39 -10.51
C PRO A 5 10.07 16.37 -9.40
N VAL A 6 9.17 16.68 -8.47
CA VAL A 6 8.80 15.80 -7.34
C VAL A 6 7.77 14.75 -7.76
N VAL A 7 6.99 15.01 -8.81
CA VAL A 7 5.96 14.09 -9.32
C VAL A 7 6.51 12.68 -9.61
N PRO A 8 7.58 12.49 -10.38
CA PRO A 8 8.12 11.14 -10.63
C PRO A 8 8.65 10.47 -9.36
N LEU A 9 9.21 11.24 -8.42
CA LEU A 9 9.68 10.68 -7.13
C LEU A 9 8.50 10.13 -6.31
N LEU A 10 7.40 10.89 -6.23
CA LEU A 10 6.19 10.45 -5.54
C LEU A 10 5.57 9.22 -6.20
N GLN A 11 5.52 9.17 -7.54
CA GLN A 11 5.01 8.00 -8.25
C GLN A 11 5.78 6.72 -7.90
N ILE A 12 7.12 6.78 -7.86
CA ILE A 12 7.94 5.64 -7.49
C ILE A 12 7.75 5.30 -6.00
N LEU A 13 7.66 6.31 -5.11
CA LEU A 13 7.40 6.09 -3.69
C LEU A 13 6.04 5.44 -3.44
N CYS A 14 5.02 5.72 -4.25
CA CYS A 14 3.72 5.05 -4.15
C CYS A 14 3.85 3.53 -4.37
N ILE A 15 4.77 3.08 -5.23
CA ILE A 15 5.05 1.65 -5.45
C ILE A 15 5.64 1.04 -4.17
N ALA A 16 6.57 1.72 -3.50
CA ALA A 16 7.08 1.24 -2.21
C ALA A 16 5.97 1.27 -1.13
N GLY A 17 5.16 2.33 -1.12
CA GLY A 17 4.09 2.57 -0.16
C GLY A 17 2.95 1.55 -0.23
N MET A 18 2.70 0.93 -1.39
CA MET A 18 1.64 -0.08 -1.53
C MET A 18 1.83 -1.29 -0.59
N LEU A 19 3.08 -1.64 -0.27
CA LEU A 19 3.42 -2.77 0.59
C LEU A 19 3.43 -2.40 2.08
N TYR A 20 3.44 -1.11 2.40
CA TYR A 20 3.56 -0.62 3.78
C TYR A 20 2.45 -1.14 4.71
N PRO A 21 1.14 -1.12 4.33
CA PRO A 21 0.08 -1.63 5.19
C PRO A 21 0.26 -3.10 5.55
N VAL A 22 0.64 -3.93 4.58
CA VAL A 22 0.83 -5.37 4.79
C VAL A 22 2.06 -5.63 5.67
N GLN A 23 3.15 -4.88 5.45
CA GLN A 23 4.32 -4.95 6.32
C GLN A 23 4.00 -4.56 7.76
N ALA A 24 3.20 -3.50 7.96
CA ALA A 24 2.77 -3.06 9.29
C ALA A 24 1.89 -4.11 9.99
N ILE A 25 0.96 -4.73 9.27
CA ILE A 25 0.13 -5.83 9.80
C ILE A 25 1.02 -7.02 10.21
N ASN A 26 1.95 -7.44 9.36
CA ASN A 26 2.84 -8.57 9.66
C ASN A 26 3.68 -8.33 10.93
N LEU A 27 4.16 -7.11 11.14
CA LEU A 27 4.88 -6.72 12.35
C LEU A 27 3.97 -6.64 13.59
N ASN A 28 2.78 -6.06 13.45
CA ASN A 28 1.82 -5.98 14.54
C ASN A 28 1.41 -7.37 15.04
N ILE A 29 1.28 -8.34 14.14
CA ILE A 29 1.00 -9.73 14.50
C ILE A 29 2.11 -10.32 15.38
N LEU A 30 3.38 -10.04 15.09
CA LEU A 30 4.49 -10.50 15.94
C LEU A 30 4.39 -9.90 17.34
N ASN A 31 4.05 -8.61 17.45
CA ASN A 31 3.86 -7.94 18.74
C ASN A 31 2.68 -8.52 19.52
N VAL A 32 1.53 -8.75 18.87
CA VAL A 32 0.34 -9.36 19.50
C VAL A 32 0.64 -10.81 19.96
N ARG A 33 1.51 -11.52 19.26
CA ARG A 33 1.99 -12.87 19.65
C ARG A 33 3.08 -12.85 20.73
N GLY A 34 3.43 -11.70 21.30
CA GLY A 34 4.46 -11.56 22.33
C GLY A 34 5.90 -11.74 21.82
N ARG A 35 6.13 -11.65 20.50
CA ARG A 35 7.45 -11.82 19.87
C ARG A 35 8.11 -10.47 19.55
N SER A 36 8.24 -9.61 20.56
CA SER A 36 8.89 -8.30 20.44
C SER A 36 10.38 -8.40 20.05
N ASP A 37 11.08 -9.47 20.44
CA ASP A 37 12.47 -9.71 20.02
C ASP A 37 12.56 -9.87 18.50
N LEU A 38 11.70 -10.70 17.89
CA LEU A 38 11.66 -10.88 16.42
C LEU A 38 11.29 -9.58 15.70
N PHE A 39 10.32 -8.81 16.24
CA PHE A 39 9.98 -7.48 15.72
C PHE A 39 11.21 -6.58 15.68
N LEU A 40 11.95 -6.49 16.80
CA LEU A 40 13.12 -5.61 16.92
C LEU A 40 14.25 -6.07 16.00
N ARG A 41 14.53 -7.38 15.91
CA ARG A 41 15.52 -7.93 14.96
C ARG A 41 15.18 -7.60 13.51
N LEU A 42 13.91 -7.76 13.11
CA LEU A 42 13.46 -7.44 11.76
C LEU A 42 13.61 -5.95 11.44
N GLU A 43 13.27 -5.06 12.38
CA GLU A 43 13.49 -3.63 12.20
C GLU A 43 14.97 -3.28 12.05
N ILE A 44 15.86 -3.84 12.88
CA ILE A 44 17.31 -3.63 12.75
C ILE A 44 17.82 -4.10 11.39
N ILE A 45 17.43 -5.31 10.94
CA ILE A 45 17.83 -5.85 9.63
C ILE A 45 17.38 -4.92 8.51
N LYS A 46 16.14 -4.42 8.53
CA LYS A 46 15.66 -3.47 7.53
C LYS A 46 16.43 -2.16 7.54
N LYS A 47 16.73 -1.60 8.72
CA LYS A 47 17.53 -0.37 8.81
C LYS A 47 18.93 -0.57 8.24
N ALA A 48 19.54 -1.74 8.46
CA ALA A 48 20.81 -2.09 7.85
C ALA A 48 20.70 -2.18 6.31
N ILE A 49 19.67 -2.83 5.77
CA ILE A 49 19.44 -2.91 4.33
C ILE A 49 19.22 -1.51 3.74
N ILE A 50 18.42 -0.65 4.39
CA ILE A 50 18.22 0.75 3.98
C ILE A 50 19.55 1.49 3.91
N ALA A 51 20.38 1.38 4.96
CA ALA A 51 21.68 2.05 5.00
C ALA A 51 22.59 1.60 3.85
N VAL A 52 22.69 0.29 3.61
CA VAL A 52 23.46 -0.28 2.49
C VAL A 52 22.92 0.23 1.14
N THR A 53 21.61 0.22 0.95
CA THR A 53 20.99 0.72 -0.29
C THR A 53 21.30 2.20 -0.51
N ILE A 54 21.27 3.03 0.53
CA ILE A 54 21.63 4.46 0.44
C ILE A 54 23.11 4.62 0.07
N LEU A 55 24.02 3.86 0.70
CA LEU A 55 25.46 3.91 0.39
C LEU A 55 25.77 3.53 -1.06
N ILE A 56 24.99 2.63 -1.65
CA ILE A 56 25.14 2.25 -3.07
C ILE A 56 24.55 3.33 -3.98
N THR A 57 23.36 3.84 -3.64
CA THR A 57 22.56 4.68 -4.54
C THR A 57 22.91 6.17 -4.48
N TYR A 58 23.58 6.67 -3.43
CA TYR A 58 23.82 8.11 -3.26
C TYR A 58 24.58 8.74 -4.45
N ARG A 59 25.45 7.95 -5.12
CA ARG A 59 26.27 8.41 -6.25
C ARG A 59 25.46 8.64 -7.53
N TRP A 60 24.29 8.04 -7.65
CA TRP A 60 23.44 8.10 -8.85
C TRP A 60 22.25 9.06 -8.70
N GLY A 61 22.20 9.82 -7.61
CA GLY A 61 21.18 10.84 -7.37
C GLY A 61 19.87 10.31 -6.75
N VAL A 62 18.91 11.22 -6.59
CA VAL A 62 17.70 10.99 -5.79
C VAL A 62 16.77 9.94 -6.42
N ILE A 63 16.67 9.89 -7.75
CA ILE A 63 15.82 8.90 -8.44
C ILE A 63 16.30 7.48 -8.16
N ALA A 64 17.62 7.23 -8.22
CA ALA A 64 18.20 5.94 -7.89
C ALA A 64 17.97 5.57 -6.42
N LEU A 65 18.04 6.55 -5.51
CA LEU A 65 17.74 6.34 -4.09
C LEU A 65 16.29 5.88 -3.88
N VAL A 66 15.34 6.54 -4.53
CA VAL A 66 13.92 6.18 -4.42
C VAL A 66 13.63 4.80 -5.02
N TRP A 67 14.23 4.44 -6.16
CA TRP A 67 14.17 3.06 -6.67
C TRP A 67 14.79 2.05 -5.72
N GLY A 68 15.90 2.41 -5.06
CA GLY A 68 16.47 1.62 -3.98
C GLY A 68 15.46 1.36 -2.86
N GLN A 69 14.67 2.36 -2.45
CA GLN A 69 13.61 2.18 -1.44
C GLN A 69 12.52 1.21 -1.90
N VAL A 70 12.17 1.17 -3.19
CA VAL A 70 11.24 0.17 -3.73
C VAL A 70 11.79 -1.24 -3.52
N VAL A 71 13.05 -1.47 -3.89
CA VAL A 71 13.72 -2.78 -3.70
C VAL A 71 13.73 -3.17 -2.22
N VAL A 72 14.09 -2.24 -1.34
CA VAL A 72 14.06 -2.45 0.11
C VAL A 72 12.65 -2.82 0.59
N ALA A 73 11.61 -2.16 0.10
CA ALA A 73 10.23 -2.44 0.48
C ALA A 73 9.84 -3.88 0.10
N PHE A 74 10.20 -4.36 -1.09
CA PHE A 74 9.97 -5.75 -1.49
C PHE A 74 10.74 -6.74 -0.61
N ILE A 75 12.04 -6.51 -0.38
CA ILE A 75 12.86 -7.38 0.48
C ILE A 75 12.28 -7.42 1.91
N SER A 76 11.92 -6.26 2.45
CA SER A 76 11.33 -6.12 3.78
C SER A 76 9.99 -6.84 3.90
N TYR A 77 9.18 -6.81 2.84
CA TYR A 77 7.94 -7.55 2.76
C TYR A 77 8.18 -9.06 2.85
N PHE A 78 9.06 -9.62 2.00
CA PHE A 78 9.37 -11.06 2.04
C PHE A 78 9.95 -11.50 3.39
N LEU A 79 10.86 -10.71 3.97
CA LEU A 79 11.41 -10.98 5.30
C LEU A 79 10.31 -11.04 6.36
N ASN A 80 9.46 -10.02 6.42
CA ASN A 80 8.36 -9.96 7.39
C ASN A 80 7.43 -11.17 7.22
N THR A 81 6.98 -11.46 6.00
CA THR A 81 6.01 -12.52 5.77
C THR A 81 6.58 -13.90 6.06
N TYR A 82 7.86 -14.15 5.74
CA TYR A 82 8.52 -15.42 6.05
C TYR A 82 8.52 -15.76 7.55
N TYR A 83 8.78 -14.77 8.42
CA TYR A 83 8.73 -14.99 9.87
C TYR A 83 7.30 -15.03 10.40
N THR A 84 6.41 -14.17 9.89
CA THR A 84 5.03 -14.07 10.35
C THR A 84 4.19 -15.29 9.94
N GLU A 85 4.44 -15.90 8.77
CA GLU A 85 3.77 -17.12 8.29
C GLU A 85 3.89 -18.31 9.26
N LYS A 86 4.92 -18.34 10.13
CA LYS A 86 5.03 -19.35 11.19
C LYS A 86 4.02 -19.15 12.33
N PHE A 87 3.47 -17.95 12.48
CA PHE A 87 2.56 -17.57 13.56
C PHE A 87 1.11 -17.37 13.10
N ILE A 88 0.88 -17.26 11.80
CA ILE A 88 -0.45 -17.17 11.18
C ILE A 88 -0.55 -18.14 10.02
N GLN A 89 -1.68 -18.81 9.86
CA GLN A 89 -1.96 -19.67 8.69
C GLN A 89 -2.28 -18.83 7.44
N TYR A 90 -1.46 -17.81 7.18
CA TYR A 90 -1.64 -16.86 6.09
C TYR A 90 -0.30 -16.70 5.38
N THR A 91 -0.20 -17.32 4.21
CA THR A 91 1.07 -17.49 3.51
C THR A 91 1.38 -16.28 2.64
N THR A 92 2.65 -16.18 2.25
CA THR A 92 3.10 -15.13 1.33
C THR A 92 2.30 -15.13 0.02
N TRP A 93 1.93 -16.31 -0.49
CA TRP A 93 1.08 -16.40 -1.68
C TRP A 93 -0.29 -15.77 -1.38
N THR A 94 -0.96 -16.16 -0.30
CA THR A 94 -2.30 -15.63 0.02
C THR A 94 -2.30 -14.09 0.08
N GLN A 95 -1.28 -13.50 0.72
CA GLN A 95 -1.09 -12.04 0.75
C GLN A 95 -0.95 -11.41 -0.63
N LEU A 96 -0.10 -12.00 -1.49
CA LEU A 96 0.11 -11.50 -2.84
C LEU A 96 -1.16 -11.62 -3.69
N LYS A 97 -1.95 -12.69 -3.51
CA LYS A 97 -3.24 -12.86 -4.19
C LYS A 97 -4.21 -11.75 -3.81
N ASP A 98 -4.30 -11.43 -2.53
CA ASP A 98 -5.21 -10.41 -2.02
C ASP A 98 -4.78 -9.02 -2.50
N LEU A 99 -3.48 -8.72 -2.47
CA LEU A 99 -2.92 -7.49 -3.04
C LEU A 99 -3.19 -7.36 -4.55
N PHE A 100 -3.00 -8.45 -5.29
CA PHE A 100 -3.27 -8.49 -6.73
C PHE A 100 -4.76 -8.27 -7.04
N LEU A 101 -5.66 -8.85 -6.24
CA LEU A 101 -7.09 -8.64 -6.39
C LEU A 101 -7.47 -7.18 -6.12
N ILE A 102 -6.91 -6.55 -5.10
CA ILE A 102 -7.09 -5.12 -4.82
C ILE A 102 -6.55 -4.27 -5.98
N ALA A 103 -5.41 -4.63 -6.57
CA ALA A 103 -4.87 -3.94 -7.73
C ALA A 103 -5.83 -4.01 -8.93
N ILE A 104 -6.43 -5.17 -9.22
CA ILE A 104 -7.45 -5.32 -10.26
C ILE A 104 -8.67 -4.44 -9.97
N GLN A 105 -9.12 -4.40 -8.72
CA GLN A 105 -10.24 -3.57 -8.31
C GLN A 105 -10.00 -2.06 -8.49
N SER A 106 -8.73 -1.63 -8.52
CA SER A 106 -8.38 -0.22 -8.76
C SER A 106 -8.43 0.20 -10.23
N VAL A 107 -8.42 -0.76 -11.18
CA VAL A 107 -8.40 -0.47 -12.63
C VAL A 107 -9.60 0.36 -13.12
N PRO A 108 -10.86 0.07 -12.73
CA PRO A 108 -12.01 0.89 -13.12
C PRO A 108 -11.90 2.33 -12.62
N MET A 109 -11.34 2.54 -11.42
CA MET A 109 -11.12 3.87 -10.87
C MET A 109 -10.13 4.65 -11.74
N ILE A 110 -9.02 4.03 -12.10
CA ILE A 110 -7.98 4.64 -12.96
C ILE A 110 -8.57 5.01 -14.32
N ALA A 111 -9.35 4.11 -14.93
CA ALA A 111 -10.00 4.36 -16.22
C ALA A 111 -10.95 5.58 -16.18
N MET A 112 -11.79 5.69 -15.13
CA MET A 112 -12.68 6.85 -14.98
C MET A 112 -11.90 8.16 -14.75
N LEU A 113 -10.81 8.12 -13.98
CA LEU A 113 -9.96 9.30 -13.76
C LEU A 113 -9.35 9.80 -15.09
N PHE A 114 -8.88 8.89 -15.94
CA PHE A 114 -8.36 9.25 -17.27
C PHE A 114 -9.42 9.95 -18.14
N ILE A 115 -10.68 9.49 -18.10
CA ILE A 115 -11.77 10.13 -18.84
C ILE A 115 -12.01 11.56 -18.33
N ILE A 116 -12.03 11.77 -17.01
CA ILE A 116 -12.25 13.09 -16.42
C ILE A 116 -11.12 14.07 -16.75
N GLN A 117 -9.87 13.59 -16.78
CA GLN A 117 -8.73 14.43 -17.16
C GLN A 117 -8.85 14.97 -18.60
N GLN A 118 -9.50 14.24 -19.51
CA GLN A 118 -9.76 14.70 -20.89
C GLN A 118 -10.91 15.71 -20.97
N LEU A 119 -11.87 15.67 -20.04
CA LEU A 119 -13.08 16.49 -20.06
C LEU A 119 -12.88 17.88 -19.44
N THR A 120 -11.90 18.08 -18.56
CA THR A 120 -11.75 19.34 -17.81
C THR A 120 -10.30 19.64 -17.46
N SER A 121 -9.84 20.87 -17.76
CA SER A 121 -8.48 21.35 -17.43
C SER A 121 -8.36 22.03 -16.05
N SER A 122 -9.47 22.19 -15.32
CA SER A 122 -9.46 22.79 -13.98
C SER A 122 -8.99 21.79 -12.92
N ASN A 123 -7.87 22.10 -12.26
CA ASN A 123 -7.25 21.26 -11.23
C ASN A 123 -8.19 20.98 -10.04
N LEU A 124 -9.01 21.96 -9.64
CA LEU A 124 -9.94 21.81 -8.52
C LEU A 124 -11.04 20.79 -8.84
N VAL A 125 -11.58 20.84 -10.06
CA VAL A 125 -12.63 19.92 -10.51
C VAL A 125 -12.08 18.50 -10.58
N GLN A 126 -10.88 18.31 -11.14
CA GLN A 126 -10.20 17.02 -11.18
C GLN A 126 -10.00 16.44 -9.77
N LEU A 127 -9.57 17.27 -8.81
CA LEU A 127 -9.31 16.83 -7.44
C LEU A 127 -10.59 16.40 -6.72
N LEU A 128 -11.65 17.21 -6.80
CA LEU A 128 -12.96 16.90 -6.20
C LEU A 128 -13.56 15.64 -6.82
N SER A 129 -13.54 15.51 -8.15
CA SER A 129 -14.05 14.32 -8.83
C SER A 129 -13.27 13.06 -8.48
N SER A 130 -11.95 13.19 -8.26
CA SER A 130 -11.10 12.06 -7.86
C SER A 130 -11.51 11.50 -6.51
N ILE A 131 -11.79 12.37 -5.54
CA ILE A 131 -12.25 11.99 -4.21
C ILE A 131 -13.61 11.28 -4.31
N SER A 132 -14.55 11.84 -5.08
CA SER A 132 -15.87 11.26 -5.28
C SER A 132 -15.80 9.89 -5.96
N LEU A 133 -14.96 9.74 -6.99
CA LEU A 133 -14.75 8.46 -7.67
C LEU A 133 -14.09 7.41 -6.78
N GLY A 134 -13.13 7.81 -5.94
CA GLY A 134 -12.50 6.92 -4.95
C GLY A 134 -13.54 6.35 -3.97
N ALA A 135 -14.44 7.21 -3.46
CA ALA A 135 -15.52 6.76 -2.57
C ALA A 135 -16.51 5.83 -3.29
N ALA A 136 -16.89 6.17 -4.53
CA ALA A 136 -17.83 5.38 -5.33
C ALA A 136 -17.27 3.99 -5.66
N THR A 137 -15.98 3.92 -6.04
CA THR A 137 -15.30 2.67 -6.39
C THR A 137 -15.14 1.77 -5.16
N TYR A 138 -14.78 2.31 -4.00
CA TYR A 138 -14.75 1.57 -2.74
C TYR A 138 -16.13 0.99 -2.37
N TYR A 139 -17.19 1.79 -2.51
CA TYR A 139 -18.55 1.32 -2.26
C TYR A 139 -18.96 0.19 -3.23
N PHE A 140 -18.62 0.36 -4.52
CA PHE A 140 -18.94 -0.61 -5.56
C PHE A 140 -18.21 -1.93 -5.36
N THR A 141 -16.91 -1.91 -5.08
CA THR A 141 -16.13 -3.12 -4.81
C THR A 141 -16.64 -3.83 -3.55
N GLY A 142 -16.90 -3.12 -2.46
CA GLY A 142 -17.46 -3.77 -1.27
C GLY A 142 -18.83 -4.43 -1.53
N LYS A 143 -19.67 -3.86 -2.41
CA LYS A 143 -20.96 -4.45 -2.79
C LYS A 143 -20.80 -5.68 -3.69
N VAL A 144 -19.91 -5.63 -4.68
CA VAL A 144 -19.62 -6.74 -5.61
C VAL A 144 -18.98 -7.92 -4.88
N PHE A 145 -18.00 -7.67 -4.02
CA PHE A 145 -17.29 -8.71 -3.26
C PHE A 145 -18.06 -9.16 -2.01
N LYS A 146 -19.27 -8.61 -1.76
CA LYS A 146 -20.13 -8.91 -0.60
C LYS A 146 -19.36 -8.95 0.71
N THR A 147 -18.39 -8.05 0.86
CA THR A 147 -17.43 -8.14 1.94
C THR A 147 -18.12 -8.03 3.28
N ASN A 148 -17.60 -8.77 4.27
CA ASN A 148 -18.21 -8.81 5.58
C ASN A 148 -18.16 -7.43 6.25
N GLU A 149 -17.15 -6.60 5.93
CA GLU A 149 -17.01 -5.25 6.51
C GLU A 149 -18.20 -4.34 6.18
N LEU A 150 -18.67 -4.30 4.92
CA LEU A 150 -19.85 -3.48 4.57
C LEU A 150 -21.14 -4.00 5.21
N LYS A 151 -21.26 -5.33 5.36
CA LYS A 151 -22.39 -5.94 6.07
C LYS A 151 -22.33 -5.62 7.56
N GLU A 152 -21.15 -5.63 8.16
CA GLU A 152 -20.92 -5.35 9.57
C GLU A 152 -21.19 -3.89 9.90
N ILE A 153 -20.71 -2.94 9.08
CA ILE A 153 -21.04 -1.51 9.21
C ILE A 153 -22.55 -1.30 9.11
N ARG A 154 -23.22 -1.92 8.12
CA ARG A 154 -24.67 -1.83 7.97
C ARG A 154 -25.40 -2.41 9.19
N ASN A 155 -24.92 -3.54 9.72
CA ASN A 155 -25.50 -4.19 10.89
C ASN A 155 -25.26 -3.38 12.18
N LEU A 156 -24.12 -2.71 12.33
CA LEU A 156 -23.84 -1.82 13.46
C LEU A 156 -24.74 -0.58 13.45
N ILE A 157 -24.94 0.03 12.27
CA ILE A 157 -25.87 1.15 12.10
C ILE A 157 -27.30 0.69 12.41
N ARG A 158 -27.68 -0.50 11.95
CA ARG A 158 -29.03 -1.07 12.17
C ARG A 158 -29.26 -1.61 13.58
N ARG A 159 -28.21 -1.91 14.36
CA ARG A 159 -28.29 -2.27 15.79
C ARG A 159 -28.40 -1.07 16.72
N LYS A 160 -28.08 0.13 16.23
CA LYS A 160 -28.15 1.38 17.00
C LYS A 160 -29.52 2.07 16.90
N HIS A 161 -30.45 1.49 16.13
CA HIS A 161 -31.87 1.83 16.04
C HIS A 161 -32.70 0.62 16.47
#